data_AF-A0A2N1AQZ1-F1
#
_entry.id   AF-A0A2N1AQZ1-F1
#
_cell.length_a   1.000
_cell.length_b   1.000
_cell.length_c   1.000
_cell.angle_alpha   90.00
_cell.angle_beta   90.00
_cell.angle_gamma   90.00
#
_symmetry.space_group_name_H-M   'P 1'
#
loop_
_entity.id
_entity.type
_entity.pdbx_description
1 polymer ?
#
loop_
_entity_poly.entity_id
_entity_poly.type
_entity_poly.pdbx_seq_one_letter_code
_entity_poly.pdbx_strand_id
1 'polypeptide(L)'
;MRDLYQRLAIPPEANEQAIQHAVTSCQHSALRQDAEAVFSVAERREAYDTLHDTVSDIGKLRARLGLSHGAHWQGDVANDFSLPPDHAISRHDELVDRVSHAVSLYNRWRRLRGPWLLIAVFAAGAGIGAGLGLALCWGLLPV
;
A
#
# COMPACT_ATOMS: atom_id res chain seq x y z
N MET A 1 21.13 3.41 9.76
CA MET A 1 21.38 3.32 11.20
C MET A 1 20.56 2.15 11.72
N ARG A 2 21.16 1.26 12.52
CA ARG A 2 20.44 0.15 13.16
C ARG A 2 19.82 0.63 14.47
N ASP A 3 18.65 0.08 14.82
CA ASP A 3 18.10 0.27 16.16
C ASP A 3 18.81 -0.68 17.13
N LEU A 4 19.78 -0.14 17.88
CA LEU A 4 20.57 -0.89 18.85
C LEU A 4 19.72 -1.26 20.06
N TYR A 5 18.76 -0.41 20.45
CA TYR A 5 17.86 -0.69 21.57
C TYR A 5 16.97 -1.89 21.26
N GLN A 6 16.33 -1.88 20.09
CA GLN A 6 15.50 -2.98 19.62
C GLN A 6 16.31 -4.27 19.45
N ARG A 7 17.48 -4.21 18.79
CA ARG A 7 18.29 -5.40 18.48
C ARG A 7 18.97 -6.01 19.70
N LEU A 8 19.28 -5.21 20.73
CA LEU A 8 19.79 -5.69 22.01
C LEU A 8 18.68 -6.02 23.02
N ALA A 9 17.41 -5.86 22.64
CA ALA A 9 16.23 -6.09 23.47
C ALA A 9 16.26 -5.30 24.80
N ILE A 10 16.68 -4.03 24.73
CA ILE A 10 16.72 -3.11 25.87
C ILE A 10 15.87 -1.86 25.58
N PRO A 11 15.18 -1.31 26.60
CA PRO A 11 14.49 -0.04 26.44
C PRO A 11 15.50 1.13 26.34
N PRO A 12 15.17 2.23 25.63
CA PRO A 12 16.00 3.44 25.58
C PRO A 12 16.32 4.03 26.97
N GLU A 13 15.41 3.86 27.92
CA GLU A 13 15.52 4.31 29.31
C GLU A 13 16.35 3.36 30.19
N ALA A 14 16.95 2.32 29.61
CA ALA A 14 17.79 1.38 30.35
C ALA A 14 18.96 2.10 31.04
N ASN A 15 19.23 1.67 32.27
CA ASN A 15 20.40 2.13 33.00
C ASN A 15 21.69 1.60 32.36
N GLU A 16 22.80 2.27 32.66
CA GLU A 16 24.11 1.95 32.07
C GLU A 16 24.56 0.50 32.34
N GLN A 17 24.21 -0.04 33.52
CA GLN A 17 24.52 -1.42 33.90
C GLN A 17 23.78 -2.44 33.02
N ALA A 18 22.48 -2.23 32.75
CA ALA A 18 21.69 -3.10 31.89
C ALA A 18 22.18 -3.05 30.45
N ILE A 19 22.56 -1.86 29.96
CA ILE A 19 23.13 -1.68 28.63
C ILE A 19 24.45 -2.46 28.53
N GLN A 20 25.37 -2.28 29.48
CA GLN A 20 26.66 -2.97 29.47
C GLN A 20 26.48 -4.50 29.54
N HIS A 21 25.53 -4.98 30.33
CA HIS A 21 25.19 -6.39 30.38
C HIS A 21 24.63 -6.91 29.04
N ALA A 22 23.72 -6.17 28.41
CA ALA A 22 23.17 -6.53 27.10
C ALA A 22 24.26 -6.57 26.01
N VAL A 23 25.18 -5.60 26.00
CA VAL A 23 26.31 -5.56 25.06
C VAL A 23 27.26 -6.75 25.28
N THR A 24 27.63 -7.05 26.53
CA THR A 24 28.57 -8.15 26.82
C THR A 24 27.96 -9.53 26.58
N SER A 25 26.65 -9.70 26.80
CA SER A 25 25.93 -10.95 26.52
C SER A 25 25.58 -11.16 25.04
N CYS A 26 25.75 -10.14 24.19
CA CYS A 26 25.44 -10.22 22.77
C CYS A 26 26.41 -11.15 22.03
N GLN A 27 25.86 -12.22 21.42
CA GLN A 27 26.63 -13.20 20.63
C GLN A 27 26.98 -12.69 19.23
N HIS A 28 26.25 -11.69 18.72
CA HIS A 28 26.47 -11.16 17.37
C HIS A 28 27.59 -10.10 17.39
N SER A 29 28.76 -10.47 16.88
CA SER A 29 29.99 -9.65 16.98
C SER A 29 29.86 -8.28 16.33
N ALA A 30 29.19 -8.18 15.17
CA ALA A 30 28.98 -6.91 14.48
C ALA A 30 28.08 -5.97 15.29
N LEU A 31 26.96 -6.47 15.83
CA LEU A 31 26.06 -5.69 16.69
C LEU A 31 26.75 -5.27 17.98
N ARG A 32 27.57 -6.17 18.57
CA ARG A 32 28.34 -5.85 19.76
C ARG A 32 29.33 -4.72 19.52
N GLN A 33 30.07 -4.76 18.42
CA GLN A 33 31.02 -3.70 18.08
C GLN A 33 30.32 -2.35 17.84
N ASP A 34 29.20 -2.35 17.12
CA ASP A 34 28.38 -1.15 16.90
C ASP A 34 27.90 -0.57 18.25
N ALA A 35 27.44 -1.45 19.15
CA ALA A 35 26.94 -1.06 20.46
C ALA A 35 28.04 -0.58 21.41
N GLU A 36 29.20 -1.22 21.42
CA GLU A 36 30.38 -0.75 22.17
C GLU A 36 30.83 0.62 21.67
N ALA A 37 30.83 0.86 20.35
CA ALA A 37 31.22 2.14 19.78
C ALA A 37 30.26 3.29 20.18
N VAL A 38 28.98 2.99 20.43
CA VAL A 38 27.98 4.00 20.82
C VAL A 38 27.91 4.15 22.34
N PHE A 39 27.72 3.05 23.07
CA PHE A 39 27.41 3.07 24.51
C PHE A 39 28.63 3.23 25.42
N SER A 40 29.86 3.06 24.92
CA SER A 40 31.08 3.24 25.73
C SER A 40 31.40 4.70 26.08
N VAL A 41 30.82 5.66 25.37
CA VAL A 41 31.07 7.10 25.59
C VAL A 41 29.74 7.82 25.70
N ALA A 42 29.51 8.50 26.83
CA ALA A 42 28.27 9.21 27.12
C ALA A 42 27.86 10.19 26.01
N GLU A 43 28.80 10.97 25.48
CA GLU A 43 28.53 11.92 24.38
C GLU A 43 28.07 11.23 23.09
N ARG A 44 28.62 10.04 22.79
CA ARG A 44 28.21 9.25 21.62
C ARG A 44 26.83 8.62 21.83
N ARG A 45 26.51 8.20 23.05
CA ARG A 45 25.17 7.75 23.42
C ARG A 45 24.15 8.88 23.26
N GLU A 46 24.42 10.06 23.77
CA GLU A 46 23.51 11.21 23.66
C GLU A 46 23.24 11.59 22.20
N ALA A 47 24.30 11.61 21.37
CA ALA A 47 24.16 11.84 19.94
C ALA A 47 23.35 10.73 19.25
N TYR A 48 23.58 9.47 19.64
CA TYR A 48 22.81 8.33 19.13
C TYR A 48 21.34 8.43 19.51
N ASP A 49 21.02 8.78 20.76
CA ASP A 49 19.65 8.91 21.26
C ASP A 49 18.89 10.01 20.48
N THR A 50 19.55 11.15 20.25
CA THR A 50 18.97 12.24 19.43
C THR A 50 18.67 11.79 17.99
N LEU A 51 19.59 11.06 17.37
CA LEU A 51 19.37 10.49 16.04
C LEU A 51 18.27 9.43 16.04
N HIS A 52 18.24 8.58 17.07
CA HIS A 52 17.24 7.51 17.22
C HIS A 52 15.84 8.10 17.29
N ASP A 53 15.63 9.13 18.11
CA ASP A 53 14.36 9.85 18.21
C ASP A 53 13.94 10.45 16.86
N THR A 54 14.88 11.11 16.18
CA THR A 54 14.62 11.75 14.88
C THR A 54 14.19 10.73 13.83
N VAL A 55 14.92 9.61 13.73
CA VAL A 55 14.60 8.55 12.74
C VAL A 55 13.31 7.83 13.11
N SER A 56 13.05 7.63 14.41
CA SER A 56 11.78 7.07 14.90
C SER A 56 10.59 7.96 14.53
N ASP A 57 10.71 9.27 14.66
CA ASP A 57 9.67 10.22 14.29
C ASP A 57 9.45 10.29 12.77
N ILE A 58 10.52 10.19 11.97
CA ILE A 58 10.41 10.01 10.51
C ILE A 58 9.66 8.71 10.19
N GLY A 59 9.96 7.61 10.89
CA GLY A 59 9.26 6.33 10.77
C GLY A 59 7.76 6.44 11.03
N LYS A 60 7.37 7.11 12.12
CA LYS A 60 5.97 7.41 12.46
C LYS A 60 5.30 8.27 11.39
N LEU A 61 5.95 9.34 10.95
CA LEU A 61 5.41 10.23 9.92
C LEU A 61 5.19 9.47 8.61
N ARG A 62 6.16 8.66 8.19
CA ARG A 62 6.09 7.84 6.98
C ARG A 62 4.93 6.85 7.04
N ALA A 63 4.75 6.17 8.19
CA ALA A 63 3.65 5.25 8.40
C ALA A 63 2.29 5.96 8.28
N ARG A 64 2.15 7.15 8.88
CA ARG A 64 0.93 7.99 8.80
C ARG A 64 0.63 8.50 7.39
N LEU A 65 1.66 8.77 6.59
CA LEU A 65 1.51 9.20 5.20
C LEU A 65 1.30 8.02 4.22
N GLY A 66 1.28 6.77 4.69
CA GLY A 66 1.16 5.59 3.83
C GLY A 66 2.39 5.34 2.95
N LEU A 67 3.52 5.99 3.26
CA LEU A 67 4.78 5.91 2.50
C LEU A 67 5.66 4.72 2.94
N SER A 68 5.10 3.80 3.72
CA SER A 68 5.77 2.60 4.25
C SER A 68 6.10 1.54 3.20
N HIS A 69 5.57 1.66 1.97
CA HIS A 69 5.73 0.67 0.89
C HIS A 69 6.76 1.08 -0.20
N GLY A 70 7.56 2.12 0.04
CA GLY A 70 8.52 2.60 -0.95
C GLY A 70 9.60 1.57 -1.30
N ALA A 71 9.88 1.37 -2.59
CA ALA A 71 10.89 0.43 -3.10
C ALA A 71 12.31 0.67 -2.55
N HIS A 72 12.59 1.88 -2.08
CA HIS A 72 13.90 2.29 -1.54
C HIS A 72 14.05 2.10 -0.03
N TRP A 73 13.01 1.65 0.67
CA TRP A 73 13.01 1.43 2.14
C TRP A 73 13.00 -0.06 2.52
N GLN A 74 13.50 -0.91 1.63
CA GLN A 74 13.55 -2.34 1.82
C GLN A 74 14.92 -2.76 2.38
N GLY A 75 14.94 -3.51 3.47
CA GLY A 75 16.16 -4.08 4.05
C GLY A 75 16.07 -4.25 5.57
N ASP A 76 16.92 -5.13 6.11
CA ASP A 76 16.99 -5.46 7.54
C ASP A 76 17.10 -4.19 8.42
N VAL A 77 18.01 -3.29 8.07
CA VAL A 77 18.25 -2.03 8.81
C VAL A 77 17.14 -0.98 8.57
N ALA A 78 16.53 -0.98 7.39
CA ALA A 78 15.45 -0.05 7.07
C ALA A 78 14.15 -0.38 7.83
N ASN A 79 14.00 -1.65 8.22
CA ASN A 79 12.85 -2.16 8.93
C ASN A 79 12.90 -1.91 10.44
N ASP A 80 14.06 -1.64 11.02
CA ASP A 80 14.21 -1.35 12.46
C ASP A 80 13.28 -0.19 12.91
N PHE A 81 13.11 0.83 12.06
CA PHE A 81 12.26 2.00 12.33
C PHE A 81 10.93 1.97 11.56
N SER A 82 10.58 0.82 10.97
CA SER A 82 9.32 0.64 10.25
C SER A 82 8.21 0.30 11.23
N LEU A 83 7.31 1.26 11.45
CA LEU A 83 6.06 0.99 12.13
C LEU A 83 5.05 0.42 11.12
N PRO A 84 4.21 -0.55 11.56
CA PRO A 84 3.05 -0.93 10.76
C PRO A 84 2.23 0.35 10.49
N PRO A 85 1.66 0.49 9.28
CA PRO A 85 0.83 1.64 8.96
C PRO A 85 -0.24 1.76 10.04
N ASP A 86 -0.20 2.88 10.78
CA ASP A 86 -1.12 3.15 11.87
C ASP A 86 -2.53 2.98 11.28
N HIS A 87 -3.29 2.02 11.81
CA HIS A 87 -4.64 1.69 11.34
C HIS A 87 -5.65 2.79 11.73
N ALA A 88 -5.23 4.06 11.69
CA ALA A 88 -6.09 5.19 11.36
C ALA A 88 -6.59 5.04 9.91
N ILE A 89 -7.39 4.00 9.68
CA ILE A 89 -8.64 4.03 8.93
C ILE A 89 -8.51 4.76 7.58
N SER A 90 -8.11 4.04 6.53
CA SER A 90 -9.07 3.34 5.66
C SER A 90 -9.95 4.29 4.82
N ARG A 91 -9.43 5.45 4.38
CA ARG A 91 -10.03 6.12 3.20
C ARG A 91 -9.84 5.30 1.92
N HIS A 92 -8.81 4.47 1.85
CA HIS A 92 -8.59 3.62 0.69
C HIS A 92 -9.66 2.52 0.59
N ASP A 93 -9.95 1.78 1.65
CA ASP A 93 -10.98 0.73 1.59
C ASP A 93 -12.37 1.35 1.44
N GLU A 94 -12.65 2.50 2.07
CA GLU A 94 -13.90 3.24 1.84
C GLU A 94 -14.04 3.72 0.38
N LEU A 95 -12.95 4.23 -0.23
CA LEU A 95 -12.96 4.65 -1.63
C LEU A 95 -13.07 3.45 -2.58
N VAL A 96 -12.37 2.34 -2.30
CA VAL A 96 -12.46 1.10 -3.07
C VAL A 96 -13.86 0.53 -2.97
N ASP A 97 -14.49 0.52 -1.79
CA ASP A 97 -15.85 0.02 -1.61
C ASP A 97 -16.86 0.91 -2.36
N ARG A 98 -16.77 2.24 -2.23
CA ARG A 98 -17.64 3.17 -2.97
C ARG A 98 -17.49 3.04 -4.48
N VAL A 99 -16.25 2.91 -4.98
CA VAL A 99 -15.97 2.71 -6.42
C VAL A 99 -16.47 1.34 -6.87
N SER A 100 -16.24 0.29 -6.09
CA SER A 100 -16.69 -1.08 -6.40
C SER A 100 -18.21 -1.14 -6.45
N HIS A 101 -18.89 -0.46 -5.52
CA HIS A 101 -20.34 -0.35 -5.51
C HIS A 101 -20.85 0.41 -6.74
N ALA A 102 -20.24 1.55 -7.10
CA ALA A 102 -20.61 2.32 -8.29
C ALA A 102 -20.38 1.52 -9.59
N VAL A 103 -19.25 0.81 -9.70
CA VAL A 103 -18.92 -0.04 -10.85
C VAL A 103 -19.87 -1.23 -10.94
N SER A 104 -20.25 -1.85 -9.83
CA SER A 104 -21.18 -2.98 -9.84
C SER A 104 -22.57 -2.59 -10.34
N LEU A 105 -23.06 -1.40 -9.94
CA LEU A 105 -24.34 -0.86 -10.40
C LEU A 105 -24.29 -0.53 -11.89
N TYR A 106 -23.22 0.14 -12.34
CA TYR A 106 -23.04 0.46 -13.75
C TYR A 106 -22.95 -0.81 -14.60
N ASN A 107 -22.18 -1.81 -14.15
CA ASN A 107 -22.00 -3.07 -14.88
C ASN A 107 -23.30 -3.88 -14.92
N ARG A 108 -24.11 -3.88 -13.85
CA ARG A 108 -25.44 -4.51 -13.82
C ARG A 108 -26.41 -3.83 -14.78
N TRP A 109 -26.41 -2.49 -14.82
CA TRP A 109 -27.27 -1.73 -15.73
C TRP A 109 -26.86 -1.92 -17.19
N ARG A 110 -25.56 -1.93 -17.48
CA ARG A 110 -25.01 -2.22 -18.81
C ARG A 110 -25.32 -3.65 -19.26
N ARG A 111 -25.22 -4.64 -18.36
CA ARG A 111 -25.55 -6.04 -18.64
C ARG A 111 -27.03 -6.23 -18.99
N LEU A 112 -27.92 -5.46 -18.37
CA LEU A 112 -29.36 -5.48 -18.69
C LEU A 112 -29.68 -4.79 -20.02
N ARG A 113 -28.93 -3.74 -20.40
CA ARG A 113 -29.11 -3.02 -21.67
C ARG A 113 -28.49 -3.71 -22.89
N GLY A 114 -27.41 -4.49 -22.72
CA GLY A 114 -26.72 -5.19 -23.81
C GLY A 114 -27.64 -6.05 -24.69
N PRO A 115 -28.47 -6.95 -24.11
CA PRO A 115 -29.42 -7.77 -24.86
C PRO A 115 -30.45 -6.93 -25.62
N TRP A 116 -30.93 -5.83 -25.01
CA TRP A 116 -31.88 -4.92 -25.66
C TRP A 116 -31.30 -4.21 -26.87
N LEU A 117 -30.02 -3.82 -26.83
CA LEU A 117 -29.33 -3.25 -27.99
C LEU A 117 -29.18 -4.28 -29.12
N LEU A 118 -28.88 -5.54 -28.79
CA LEU A 118 -28.85 -6.62 -29.79
C LEU A 118 -30.22 -6.82 -30.43
N ILE A 119 -31.28 -6.88 -29.64
CA ILE A 119 -32.65 -6.99 -30.14
C ILE A 119 -33.00 -5.82 -31.06
N ALA A 120 -32.67 -4.59 -30.67
CA ALA A 120 -32.92 -3.40 -31.49
C ALA A 120 -32.18 -3.45 -32.83
N VAL A 121 -30.91 -3.88 -32.84
CA VAL A 121 -30.12 -4.03 -34.07
C VAL A 121 -30.73 -5.11 -34.97
N PHE A 122 -31.10 -6.26 -34.42
CA PHE A 122 -31.75 -7.32 -35.18
C PHE A 122 -33.11 -6.89 -35.74
N ALA A 123 -33.93 -6.20 -34.95
CA ALA A 123 -35.23 -5.69 -35.37
C ALA A 123 -35.09 -4.65 -36.50
N ALA A 124 -34.13 -3.73 -36.38
CA ALA A 124 -33.85 -2.74 -37.42
C ALA A 124 -33.36 -3.42 -38.73
N GLY A 125 -32.43 -4.37 -38.63
CA GLY A 125 -31.93 -5.11 -39.79
C GLY A 125 -33.03 -5.93 -40.48
N ALA A 126 -33.86 -6.63 -39.70
CA ALA A 126 -34.99 -7.40 -40.22
C ALA A 126 -36.05 -6.50 -40.86
N GLY A 127 -36.36 -5.34 -40.25
CA GLY A 127 -37.30 -4.37 -40.81
C GLY A 127 -36.84 -3.78 -42.14
N ILE A 128 -35.55 -3.43 -42.25
CA ILE A 128 -34.97 -2.93 -43.50
C ILE A 128 -35.01 -4.02 -44.59
N GLY A 129 -34.64 -5.26 -44.25
CA GLY A 129 -34.68 -6.38 -45.19
C GLY A 129 -36.09 -6.72 -45.67
N ALA A 130 -37.07 -6.75 -44.76
CA ALA A 130 -38.47 -7.00 -45.10
C ALA A 130 -39.06 -5.86 -45.96
N GLY A 131 -38.74 -4.61 -45.64
CA GLY A 131 -39.18 -3.44 -46.41
C GLY A 131 -38.61 -3.43 -47.84
N LEU A 132 -37.32 -3.70 -48.00
CA LEU A 132 -36.68 -3.80 -49.32
C LEU A 132 -37.21 -4.99 -50.12
N GLY A 133 -37.39 -6.15 -49.48
CA GLY A 133 -37.98 -7.33 -50.11
C GLY A 133 -39.40 -7.09 -50.61
N LEU A 134 -40.25 -6.47 -49.79
CA LEU A 134 -41.61 -6.11 -50.17
C LEU A 134 -41.64 -5.05 -51.28
N ALA A 135 -40.75 -4.05 -51.23
CA ALA A 135 -40.67 -3.02 -52.28
C ALA A 135 -40.18 -3.58 -53.64
N LEU A 136 -39.28 -4.57 -53.62
CA LEU A 136 -38.86 -5.33 -54.81
C LEU A 136 -40.01 -6.20 -55.34
N CYS A 137 -40.74 -6.91 -54.45
CA CYS A 137 -41.89 -7.72 -54.85
C CYS A 137 -43.05 -6.89 -55.43
N TRP A 138 -43.22 -5.64 -54.99
CA TRP A 138 -44.21 -4.71 -55.55
C TRP A 138 -43.70 -3.88 -56.73
N GLY A 139 -42.46 -4.06 -57.18
CA GLY A 139 -41.93 -3.39 -58.37
C GLY A 139 -41.73 -1.88 -58.22
N LEU A 140 -41.57 -1.40 -56.98
CA LEU A 140 -41.42 0.04 -56.66
C LEU A 140 -39.96 0.54 -56.75
N LEU A 141 -38.98 -0.36 -56.93
CA LEU A 141 -37.56 -0.03 -57.13
C LEU A 141 -37.09 -0.47 -58.53
N PRO A 142 -36.50 0.43 -59.34
CA PRO A 142 -35.84 0.03 -60.57
C PRO A 142 -34.52 -0.67 -60.24
N VAL A 143 -34.25 -1.79 -60.93
CA VAL A 143 -32.95 -2.49 -60.92
C VAL A 143 -31.92 -1.65 -61.68
#